data_AF-A0A2P9CUI8-F1
#
_entry.id   AF-A0A2P9CUI8-F1
#
_cell.length_a   1.000
_cell.length_b   1.000
_cell.length_c   1.000
_cell.angle_alpha   90.00
_cell.angle_beta   90.00
_cell.angle_gamma   90.00
#
_symmetry.space_group_name_H-M   'P 1'
#
loop_
_entity.id
_entity.type
_entity.pdbx_description
1 polymer ?
#
loop_
_entity_poly.entity_id
_entity_poly.type
_entity_poly.pdbx_seq_one_letter_code
_entity_poly.pdbx_strand_id
1 'polypeptide(L)'
;MQNILNNDEVKNIIEKNEGYYSVMELNDVLYLNNKLYTKIECLQNLHNLKTLYLNNNALEKIDGLDCCINLIALYLNCNQIKKIENLNNLRRLRILNLEDNNIFLGCVEAFFEGGTLKEQEEMQKIEKQKKLQHRNSIECIILIKNIILKNI
;
A
#
# COMPACT_ATOMS: atom_id res chain seq x y z
N MET A 1 15.18 6.14 10.50
CA MET A 1 14.71 4.94 11.23
C MET A 1 13.47 4.45 10.52
N GLN A 2 13.43 3.18 10.10
CA GLN A 2 12.20 2.56 9.60
C GLN A 2 11.36 2.20 10.82
N ASN A 3 10.11 2.66 10.89
CA ASN A 3 9.18 2.16 11.89
C ASN A 3 8.39 1.01 11.28
N ILE A 4 8.51 -0.17 11.87
CA ILE A 4 7.98 -1.40 11.30
C ILE A 4 6.89 -1.91 12.23
N LEU A 5 5.71 -2.17 11.67
CA LEU A 5 4.65 -2.85 12.39
C LEU A 5 4.93 -4.35 12.38
N ASN A 6 5.23 -4.94 13.54
CA ASN A 6 5.42 -6.37 13.73
C ASN A 6 4.60 -6.87 14.94
N ASN A 7 4.63 -8.18 15.20
CA ASN A 7 3.88 -8.78 16.30
C ASN A 7 4.29 -8.21 17.68
N ASP A 8 5.57 -7.93 17.92
CA ASP A 8 6.03 -7.38 19.20
C ASP A 8 5.46 -5.97 19.41
N GLU A 9 5.42 -5.17 18.36
CA GLU A 9 4.85 -3.82 18.40
C GLU A 9 3.33 -3.86 18.65
N VAL A 10 2.63 -4.80 18.00
CA VAL A 10 1.21 -5.06 18.27
C VAL A 10 1.00 -5.50 19.71
N LYS A 11 1.84 -6.41 20.23
CA LYS A 11 1.77 -6.89 21.61
C LYS A 11 1.95 -5.73 22.60
N ASN A 12 2.98 -4.91 22.40
CA ASN A 12 3.27 -3.74 23.21
C ASN A 12 2.10 -2.74 23.22
N ILE A 13 1.40 -2.58 22.09
CA ILE A 13 0.24 -1.68 22.00
C ILE A 13 -0.97 -2.27 22.71
N ILE A 14 -1.23 -3.57 22.55
CA ILE A 14 -2.33 -4.26 23.21
C ILE A 14 -2.14 -4.27 24.72
N GLU A 15 -0.93 -4.55 25.21
CA GLU A 15 -0.60 -4.53 26.65
C GLU A 15 -0.75 -3.15 27.29
N LYS A 16 -0.50 -2.08 26.53
CA LYS A 16 -0.67 -0.68 27.00
C LYS A 16 -2.11 -0.19 26.94
N ASN A 17 -2.96 -0.82 26.14
CA ASN A 17 -4.37 -0.44 26.02
C ASN A 17 -5.17 -1.08 27.16
N GLU A 18 -5.39 -0.33 28.24
CA GLU A 18 -6.16 -0.77 29.43
C GLU A 18 -7.65 -1.12 29.15
N GLY A 19 -8.14 -1.02 27.90
CA GLY A 19 -9.56 -1.10 27.55
C GLY A 19 -10.00 -2.24 26.61
N TYR A 20 -9.08 -3.04 26.04
CA TYR A 20 -9.42 -4.15 25.13
C TYR A 20 -8.57 -5.39 25.46
N TYR A 21 -9.01 -6.58 25.02
CA TYR A 21 -8.42 -7.87 25.39
C TYR A 21 -6.88 -7.84 25.33
N SER A 22 -6.21 -8.11 26.46
CA SER A 22 -4.75 -8.21 26.55
C SER A 22 -4.16 -9.37 25.73
N VAL A 23 -5.02 -10.22 25.17
CA VAL A 23 -4.69 -11.39 24.36
C VAL A 23 -4.80 -11.03 22.89
N MET A 24 -3.68 -11.07 22.17
CA MET A 24 -3.56 -10.66 20.78
C MET A 24 -4.57 -11.36 19.87
N GLU A 25 -4.77 -12.66 20.08
CA GLU A 25 -5.65 -13.50 19.28
C GLU A 25 -7.13 -13.17 19.47
N LEU A 26 -7.53 -12.44 20.52
CA LEU A 26 -8.94 -12.09 20.78
C LEU A 26 -9.33 -10.72 20.22
N ASN A 27 -8.37 -9.95 19.73
CA ASN A 27 -8.64 -8.61 19.22
C ASN A 27 -9.25 -8.69 17.82
N ASP A 28 -10.51 -8.27 17.69
CA ASP A 28 -11.20 -8.19 16.41
C ASP A 28 -11.12 -6.79 15.78
N VAL A 29 -10.67 -5.78 16.53
CA VAL A 29 -10.41 -4.42 16.05
C VAL A 29 -9.07 -3.93 16.57
N LEU A 30 -8.22 -3.41 15.67
CA LEU A 30 -6.91 -2.87 16.04
C LEU A 30 -6.70 -1.46 15.49
N TYR A 31 -6.28 -0.56 16.37
CA TYR A 31 -6.04 0.87 16.07
C TYR A 31 -4.54 1.18 16.05
N LEU A 32 -4.00 1.44 14.85
CA LEU A 32 -2.58 1.66 14.60
C LEU A 32 -2.31 2.96 13.81
N ASN A 33 -3.19 3.94 14.00
CA ASN A 33 -3.09 5.23 13.31
C ASN A 33 -1.94 6.08 13.85
N ASN A 34 -1.35 6.92 12.99
CA ASN A 34 -0.34 7.93 13.37
C ASN A 34 0.91 7.35 14.05
N LYS A 35 1.36 6.17 13.61
CA LYS A 35 2.55 5.51 14.16
C LYS A 35 3.77 5.68 13.27
N LEU A 36 3.64 6.29 12.08
CA LEU A 36 4.71 6.44 11.10
C LEU A 36 5.24 5.10 10.57
N TYR A 37 4.42 4.05 10.57
CA TYR A 37 4.83 2.77 10.02
C TYR A 37 5.16 2.91 8.54
N THR A 38 6.34 2.45 8.15
CA THR A 38 6.80 2.41 6.75
C THR A 38 6.62 1.04 6.13
N LYS A 39 6.46 0.00 6.96
CA LYS A 39 6.29 -1.39 6.54
C LYS A 39 5.49 -2.18 7.58
N ILE A 40 4.79 -3.20 7.11
CA ILE A 40 4.17 -4.24 7.93
C ILE A 40 4.97 -5.54 7.76
N GLU A 41 5.34 -6.16 8.85
CA GLU A 41 5.96 -7.48 8.87
C GLU A 41 4.97 -8.47 9.48
N CYS A 42 4.63 -9.47 8.66
CA CYS A 42 3.76 -10.63 8.92
C CYS A 42 3.09 -10.67 10.32
N LEU A 43 1.80 -10.33 10.36
CA LEU A 43 0.98 -10.32 11.59
C LEU A 43 0.42 -11.72 11.91
N GLN A 44 1.31 -12.67 12.20
CA GLN A 44 0.99 -14.11 12.26
C GLN A 44 -0.13 -14.50 13.24
N ASN A 45 -0.32 -13.77 14.35
CA ASN A 45 -1.26 -14.18 15.41
C ASN A 45 -2.61 -13.45 15.35
N LEU A 46 -2.85 -12.60 14.35
CA LEU A 46 -4.07 -11.79 14.23
C LEU A 46 -5.16 -12.47 13.39
N HIS A 47 -5.37 -13.77 13.58
CA HIS A 47 -6.34 -14.54 12.79
C HIS A 47 -7.80 -14.09 13.00
N ASN A 48 -8.15 -13.57 14.18
CA ASN A 48 -9.51 -13.12 14.49
C ASN A 48 -9.76 -11.66 14.16
N LEU A 49 -8.74 -10.94 13.66
CA LEU A 49 -8.85 -9.52 13.35
C LEU A 49 -9.87 -9.30 12.23
N LYS A 50 -10.87 -8.47 12.50
CA LYS A 50 -11.94 -8.10 11.55
C LYS A 50 -11.73 -6.69 11.01
N THR A 51 -11.20 -5.78 11.82
CA THR A 51 -11.01 -4.38 11.44
C THR A 51 -9.61 -3.90 11.79
N LEU A 52 -8.90 -3.35 10.81
CA LEU A 52 -7.55 -2.82 10.97
C LEU A 52 -7.50 -1.35 10.51
N TYR A 53 -7.14 -0.47 11.44
CA TYR A 53 -6.93 0.94 11.18
C TYR A 53 -5.43 1.27 11.12
N LEU A 54 -4.95 1.67 9.94
CA LEU A 54 -3.56 2.03 9.66
C LEU A 54 -3.45 3.43 9.03
N ASN A 55 -4.37 4.32 9.39
CA ASN A 55 -4.47 5.65 8.82
C ASN A 55 -3.30 6.52 9.25
N ASN A 56 -2.92 7.47 8.39
CA ASN A 56 -1.85 8.43 8.66
C ASN A 56 -0.53 7.73 9.03
N ASN A 57 -0.11 6.77 8.22
CA ASN A 57 1.20 6.14 8.32
C ASN A 57 2.03 6.49 7.06
N ALA A 58 3.18 5.84 6.89
CA ALA A 58 4.06 6.05 5.76
C ALA A 58 4.24 4.76 4.93
N LEU A 59 3.19 3.92 4.88
CA LEU A 59 3.24 2.64 4.19
C LEU A 59 3.35 2.87 2.69
N GLU A 60 4.35 2.27 2.05
CA GLU A 60 4.52 2.34 0.59
C GLU A 60 3.85 1.17 -0.14
N LYS A 61 3.55 0.10 0.59
CA LYS A 61 2.99 -1.15 0.06
C LYS A 61 2.02 -1.77 1.05
N ILE A 62 1.05 -2.50 0.51
CA ILE A 62 0.21 -3.41 1.28
C ILE A 62 0.94 -4.76 1.32
N ASP A 63 1.36 -5.19 2.50
CA ASP A 63 2.10 -6.45 2.70
C ASP A 63 1.92 -6.92 4.15
N GLY A 64 2.33 -8.15 4.47
CA GLY A 64 2.34 -8.67 5.84
C GLY A 64 0.96 -8.97 6.44
N LEU A 65 -0.10 -8.99 5.63
CA LEU A 65 -1.49 -9.23 6.05
C LEU A 65 -1.99 -10.65 5.75
N ASP A 66 -1.14 -11.55 5.26
CA ASP A 66 -1.54 -12.90 4.80
C ASP A 66 -2.28 -13.74 5.86
N CYS A 67 -1.93 -13.57 7.12
CA CYS A 67 -2.53 -14.31 8.24
C CYS A 67 -3.87 -13.73 8.71
N CYS A 68 -4.21 -12.50 8.29
CA CYS A 68 -5.44 -11.77 8.67
C CYS A 68 -6.65 -12.22 7.82
N ILE A 69 -6.84 -13.54 7.66
CA ILE A 69 -7.84 -14.13 6.74
C ILE A 69 -9.29 -13.75 7.04
N ASN A 70 -9.57 -13.30 8.27
CA ASN A 70 -10.89 -12.87 8.72
C ASN A 70 -11.12 -11.36 8.61
N LEU A 71 -10.18 -10.60 8.04
CA LEU A 71 -10.30 -9.16 7.91
C LEU A 71 -11.49 -8.79 7.01
N ILE A 72 -12.35 -7.92 7.53
CA ILE A 72 -13.57 -7.39 6.88
C ILE A 72 -13.34 -5.95 6.44
N ALA A 73 -12.64 -5.15 7.26
CA ALA A 73 -12.39 -3.75 7.00
C ALA A 73 -10.91 -3.39 7.18
N LEU A 74 -10.33 -2.76 6.16
CA LEU A 74 -8.96 -2.28 6.15
C LEU A 74 -8.95 -0.79 5.80
N TYR A 75 -8.46 0.03 6.72
CA TYR A 75 -8.31 1.46 6.52
C TYR A 75 -6.83 1.81 6.39
N LEU A 76 -6.45 2.33 5.23
CA LEU A 76 -5.10 2.69 4.84
C LEU A 76 -5.03 4.13 4.32
N ASN A 77 -6.00 4.98 4.69
CA ASN A 77 -6.01 6.34 4.17
C ASN A 77 -4.81 7.16 4.69
N CYS A 78 -4.38 8.15 3.90
CA CYS A 78 -3.21 8.97 4.20
C CYS A 78 -1.94 8.12 4.39
N ASN A 79 -1.58 7.35 3.36
CA ASN A 79 -0.34 6.56 3.28
C ASN A 79 0.38 6.90 1.95
N GLN A 80 1.41 6.13 1.58
CA GLN A 80 2.20 6.34 0.36
C GLN A 80 2.09 5.16 -0.61
N ILE A 81 1.00 4.40 -0.54
CA ILE A 81 0.78 3.18 -1.32
C ILE A 81 0.63 3.54 -2.79
N LYS A 82 1.28 2.77 -3.66
CA LYS A 82 1.33 3.03 -5.11
C LYS A 82 0.54 2.03 -5.94
N LYS A 83 0.25 0.85 -5.39
CA LYS A 83 -0.36 -0.30 -6.08
C LYS A 83 -1.33 -1.03 -5.15
N ILE A 84 -2.40 -1.58 -5.72
CA ILE A 84 -3.35 -2.40 -4.97
C ILE A 84 -2.92 -3.86 -5.12
N GLU A 85 -2.15 -4.36 -4.16
CA GLU A 85 -1.55 -5.70 -4.20
C GLU A 85 -1.69 -6.45 -2.87
N ASN A 86 -1.41 -7.76 -2.89
CA ASN A 86 -1.36 -8.63 -1.69
C ASN A 86 -2.68 -8.72 -0.88
N LEU A 87 -3.83 -8.56 -1.54
CA LEU A 87 -5.16 -8.70 -0.92
C LEU A 87 -5.81 -10.08 -1.16
N ASN A 88 -5.17 -10.97 -1.93
CA ASN A 88 -5.76 -12.23 -2.40
C ASN A 88 -6.19 -13.18 -1.27
N ASN A 89 -5.50 -13.13 -0.14
CA ASN A 89 -5.78 -13.96 1.04
C ASN A 89 -6.93 -13.38 1.90
N LEU A 90 -7.29 -12.10 1.72
CA LEU A 90 -8.31 -11.39 2.48
C LEU A 90 -9.71 -11.61 1.89
N ARG A 91 -10.13 -12.88 1.78
CA ARG A 91 -11.40 -13.28 1.12
C ARG A 91 -12.65 -12.68 1.77
N ARG A 92 -12.54 -12.26 3.03
CA ARG A 92 -13.63 -11.64 3.81
C ARG A 92 -13.65 -10.12 3.72
N LEU A 93 -12.68 -9.49 3.05
CA LEU A 93 -12.60 -8.05 2.94
C LEU A 93 -13.84 -7.51 2.22
N ARG A 94 -14.45 -6.48 2.80
CA ARG A 94 -15.63 -5.77 2.27
C ARG A 94 -15.41 -4.27 2.21
N ILE A 95 -14.57 -3.75 3.09
CA ILE A 95 -14.23 -2.33 3.16
C ILE A 95 -12.72 -2.19 3.00
N LEU A 96 -12.32 -1.42 1.99
CA LEU A 96 -10.93 -1.04 1.75
C LEU A 96 -10.90 0.47 1.51
N ASN A 97 -10.34 1.23 2.46
CA ASN A 97 -10.13 2.66 2.29
C ASN A 97 -8.67 2.93 1.92
N LEU A 98 -8.46 3.47 0.72
CA LEU A 98 -7.16 3.85 0.16
C LEU A 98 -7.09 5.35 -0.21
N GLU A 99 -7.99 6.17 0.33
CA GLU A 99 -7.98 7.62 0.14
C GLU A 99 -6.62 8.23 0.52
N ASP A 100 -6.22 9.31 -0.16
CA ASP A 100 -4.94 10.00 0.09
C ASP A 100 -3.72 9.07 0.07
N ASN A 101 -3.62 8.27 -1.00
CA ASN A 101 -2.44 7.48 -1.34
C ASN A 101 -1.87 7.90 -2.71
N ASN A 102 -0.76 7.28 -3.12
CA ASN A 102 -0.09 7.54 -4.39
C ASN A 102 -0.52 6.56 -5.51
N ILE A 103 -1.79 6.15 -5.49
CA ILE A 103 -2.34 5.20 -6.47
C ILE A 103 -2.81 5.98 -7.70
N PHE A 104 -2.41 5.53 -8.89
CA PHE A 104 -2.86 6.15 -10.14
C PHE A 104 -4.37 5.90 -10.34
N LEU A 105 -5.11 6.95 -10.73
CA LEU A 105 -6.56 6.86 -10.94
C LEU A 105 -6.95 5.73 -11.89
N GLY A 106 -6.25 5.58 -13.02
CA GLY A 106 -6.50 4.50 -13.97
C GLY A 106 -6.35 3.10 -13.37
N CYS A 107 -5.49 2.93 -12.36
CA CYS A 107 -5.32 1.66 -11.65
C CYS A 107 -6.49 1.35 -10.74
N VAL A 108 -7.11 2.38 -10.14
CA VAL A 108 -8.34 2.24 -9.35
C VAL A 108 -9.49 1.81 -10.26
N GLU A 109 -9.65 2.45 -11.42
CA GLU A 109 -10.67 2.10 -12.41
C GLU A 109 -10.48 0.66 -12.91
N ALA A 110 -9.27 0.32 -13.34
CA ALA A 110 -8.92 -1.03 -13.80
C ALA A 110 -9.17 -2.10 -12.74
N PHE A 111 -8.86 -1.79 -11.47
CA PHE A 111 -9.13 -2.68 -10.35
C PHE A 111 -10.63 -2.92 -10.16
N PHE A 112 -11.48 -1.90 -10.27
CA PHE A 112 -12.94 -2.10 -10.18
C PHE A 112 -13.51 -2.90 -11.35
N GLU A 113 -12.90 -2.82 -12.54
CA GLU A 113 -13.36 -3.58 -13.70
C GLU A 113 -12.93 -5.05 -13.73
N GLY A 114 -11.82 -5.41 -13.09
CA GLY A 114 -11.24 -6.76 -13.23
C GLY A 114 -10.25 -7.17 -12.16
N GLY A 115 -10.27 -6.50 -11.02
CA GLY A 115 -9.42 -6.80 -9.87
C GLY A 115 -7.93 -6.61 -10.14
N THR A 116 -7.12 -7.34 -9.38
CA THR A 116 -5.66 -7.24 -9.37
C THR A 116 -5.02 -7.45 -10.74
N LEU A 117 -5.57 -8.33 -11.59
CA LEU A 117 -5.01 -8.59 -12.92
C LEU A 117 -5.10 -7.36 -13.84
N LYS A 118 -6.28 -6.73 -13.92
CA LYS A 118 -6.45 -5.52 -14.73
C LYS A 118 -5.65 -4.33 -14.18
N GLU A 119 -5.56 -4.21 -12.86
CA GLU A 119 -4.71 -3.19 -12.21
C GLU A 119 -3.24 -3.34 -12.63
N GLN A 120 -2.71 -4.57 -12.62
CA GLN A 120 -1.34 -4.86 -13.01
C GLN A 120 -1.08 -4.54 -14.49
N GLU A 121 -2.00 -4.91 -15.37
CA GLU A 121 -1.94 -4.57 -16.79
C GLU A 121 -1.92 -3.05 -16.99
N GLU A 122 -2.75 -2.29 -16.27
CA GLU A 122 -2.79 -0.84 -16.36
C GLU A 122 -1.50 -0.19 -15.83
N MET A 123 -0.97 -0.68 -14.70
CA MET A 123 0.33 -0.23 -14.20
C MET A 123 1.46 -0.47 -15.20
N GLN A 124 1.47 -1.61 -15.91
CA GLN A 124 2.46 -1.88 -16.96
C GLN A 124 2.33 -0.88 -18.13
N LYS A 125 1.11 -0.51 -18.53
CA LYS A 125 0.89 0.52 -19.56
C LYS A 125 1.44 1.88 -19.10
N ILE A 126 1.15 2.30 -17.88
CA ILE A 126 1.64 3.56 -17.29
C ILE A 126 3.18 3.58 -17.24
N GLU A 127 3.79 2.49 -16.78
CA GLU A 127 5.26 2.37 -16.71
C GLU A 127 5.90 2.43 -18.11
N LYS A 128 5.29 1.79 -19.12
CA LYS A 128 5.76 1.84 -20.51
C LYS A 128 5.66 3.25 -21.10
N GLN A 129 4.57 3.96 -20.85
CA GLN A 129 4.39 5.35 -21.28
C GLN A 129 5.43 6.29 -20.66
N LYS A 130 5.70 6.17 -19.36
CA LYS A 130 6.74 6.96 -18.68
C LYS A 130 8.14 6.73 -19.28
N LYS A 131 8.49 5.47 -19.57
CA LYS A 131 9.76 5.13 -20.23
C LYS A 131 9.88 5.75 -21.62
N LEU A 132 8.78 5.71 -22.40
CA LEU A 132 8.75 6.32 -23.73
C LEU A 132 8.91 7.84 -23.66
N GLN A 133 8.21 8.50 -22.75
CA GLN A 133 8.32 9.96 -22.55
C GLN A 133 9.75 10.37 -22.14
N HIS A 134 10.38 9.61 -21.24
CA HIS A 134 11.77 9.84 -20.85
C HIS A 134 12.74 9.68 -22.03
N ARG A 135 12.57 8.62 -22.83
CA ARG A 135 13.37 8.40 -24.05
C ARG A 135 13.21 9.57 -25.03
N ASN A 136 11.98 10.00 -25.30
CA ASN A 136 11.72 11.13 -26.20
C ASN A 136 12.38 12.41 -25.69
N SER A 137 12.36 12.65 -24.37
CA SER A 137 13.05 13.79 -23.76
C SER A 137 14.58 13.74 -24.00
N ILE A 138 15.21 12.56 -23.92
CA ILE A 138 16.64 12.40 -24.21
C ILE A 138 16.92 12.65 -25.69
N GLU A 139 16.10 12.10 -26.60
CA GLU A 139 16.25 12.31 -28.05
C GLU A 139 16.16 13.80 -28.40
N CYS A 140 15.21 14.54 -27.81
CA CYS A 140 15.12 16.00 -27.97
C CYS A 140 16.40 16.72 -27.50
N ILE A 141 16.96 16.35 -26.34
CA ILE A 141 18.21 16.97 -25.83
C ILE A 141 19.38 16.71 -26.79
N ILE A 142 19.49 15.50 -27.34
CA ILE A 142 20.53 15.15 -28.32
C ILE A 142 20.37 15.97 -29.60
N LEU A 143 19.15 16.09 -30.12
CA LEU A 143 18.87 16.88 -31.31
C LEU A 143 19.22 18.35 -31.10
N ILE A 144 18.86 18.94 -29.96
CA ILE A 144 19.21 20.32 -29.60
C ILE A 144 20.74 20.50 -29.57
N LYS A 145 21.48 19.59 -28.92
CA LYS A 145 22.95 19.64 -28.88
C LYS A 145 23.56 19.60 -30.29
N ASN A 146 23.05 18.72 -31.15
CA ASN A 146 23.54 18.59 -32.53
C ASN A 146 23.26 19.86 -33.37
N ILE A 147 22.13 20.51 -33.17
CA ILE A 147 21.81 21.79 -33.82
C ILE A 147 22.77 22.88 -33.35
N ILE A 148 23.05 22.98 -32.05
CA ILE A 148 23.98 23.98 -31.50
C ILE A 148 25.38 23.78 -32.06
N LEU A 149 25.89 22.54 -32.08
CA LEU A 149 27.23 22.22 -32.58
C LEU A 149 27.44 22.49 -34.08
N LYS A 150 26.37 22.45 -34.89
CA LYS A 150 26.44 22.76 -36.33
C LYS A 150 26.44 24.26 -36.64
N ASN A 151 26.09 25.10 -35.67
CA ASN A 151 25.98 26.55 -35.83
C ASN A 151 27.15 27.33 -35.17
N ILE A 152 28.24 26.63 -34.81
CA ILE A 152 29.52 27.16 -34.32
C ILE A 152 30.60 26.74 -35.33
#